data_AF-A0A431WGC8-F1
#
_entry.id   AF-A0A431WGC8-F1
#
_cell.length_a   1.000
_cell.length_b   1.000
_cell.length_c   1.000
_cell.angle_alpha   90.00
_cell.angle_beta   90.00
_cell.angle_gamma   90.00
#
_symmetry.space_group_name_H-M   'P 1'
#
loop_
_entity.id
_entity.type
_entity.pdbx_description
1 polymer ?
#
loop_
_entity_poly.entity_id
_entity_poly.type
_entity_poly.pdbx_seq_one_letter_code
_entity_poly.pdbx_strand_id
1 'polypeptide(L)'
;MCSTPKTNLSAKMPKTPFRSFMASMTLTQRKRFAEVANWAEERREIREHYRQRAEKKAQNLGQIQAAPSLFQRIKIFCDQTIKLMG
;
A
#
# COMPACT_ATOMS: atom_id res chain seq x y z
N MET A 1 -14.79 -17.77 8.99
CA MET A 1 -15.35 -16.50 9.50
C MET A 1 -14.36 -15.92 10.48
N CYS A 2 -13.73 -14.79 10.16
CA CYS A 2 -12.78 -14.13 11.05
C CYS A 2 -13.51 -13.03 11.82
N SER A 3 -13.83 -13.28 13.09
CA SER A 3 -14.49 -12.31 13.97
C SER A 3 -13.48 -11.23 14.39
N THR A 4 -13.85 -9.96 14.24
CA THR A 4 -13.07 -8.85 14.81
C THR A 4 -13.25 -8.82 16.33
N PRO A 5 -12.19 -8.58 17.12
CA PRO A 5 -12.31 -8.53 18.57
C PRO A 5 -13.20 -7.35 18.97
N LYS A 6 -14.24 -7.63 19.75
CA LYS A 6 -15.14 -6.62 20.32
C LYS A 6 -14.37 -5.78 21.32
N THR A 7 -13.92 -4.60 20.92
CA THR A 7 -13.22 -3.63 21.78
C THR A 7 -14.19 -3.13 22.84
N ASN A 8 -14.09 -3.70 24.04
CA ASN A 8 -14.80 -3.18 25.20
C ASN A 8 -14.24 -1.79 25.53
N LEU A 9 -15.03 -0.73 25.28
CA LEU A 9 -14.74 0.67 25.59
C LEU A 9 -14.56 0.96 27.10
N SER A 10 -14.61 -0.07 27.96
CA SER A 10 -14.45 -0.01 29.41
C SER A 10 -13.12 -0.65 29.89
N ALA A 11 -12.07 -0.59 29.08
CA ALA A 11 -10.74 -0.93 29.58
C ALA A 11 -10.31 0.15 30.58
N LYS A 12 -10.44 -0.12 31.89
CA LYS A 12 -9.93 0.76 32.95
C LYS A 12 -8.44 0.98 32.68
N MET A 13 -8.05 2.23 32.47
CA MET A 13 -6.63 2.56 32.31
C MET A 13 -5.87 2.08 33.55
N PRO A 14 -4.70 1.46 33.39
CA PRO A 14 -3.91 1.00 34.53
C PRO A 14 -3.60 2.21 35.43
N LYS A 15 -3.86 2.07 36.74
CA LYS A 15 -3.57 3.11 37.75
C LYS A 15 -2.06 3.34 37.95
N THR A 16 -1.23 2.39 37.52
CA THR A 16 0.22 2.50 37.56
C THR A 16 0.71 3.29 36.34
N PRO A 17 1.65 4.22 36.51
CA PRO A 17 2.24 4.91 35.36
C PRO A 17 2.85 3.85 34.44
N PHE A 18 2.45 3.88 33.16
CA PHE A 18 3.01 3.00 32.16
C PHE A 18 4.50 3.34 32.03
N ARG A 19 5.36 2.50 32.62
CA ARG A 19 6.80 2.62 32.44
C ARG A 19 7.08 2.23 31.00
N SER A 20 7.69 3.15 30.23
CA SER A 20 8.02 2.84 28.84
C SER A 20 8.88 1.58 28.78
N PHE A 21 8.69 0.76 27.74
CA PHE A 21 9.45 -0.48 27.56
C PHE A 21 10.97 -0.27 27.66
N MET A 22 11.45 0.87 27.16
CA MET A 22 12.85 1.29 27.23
C MET A 22 13.30 1.72 28.63
N ALA A 23 12.40 2.13 29.53
CA ALA A 23 12.77 2.66 30.85
C ALA A 23 13.31 1.58 31.80
N SER A 24 13.02 0.30 31.57
CA SER A 24 13.66 -0.83 32.28
C SER A 24 14.99 -1.26 31.66
N MET A 25 15.38 -0.72 30.50
CA MET A 25 16.58 -1.14 29.77
C MET A 25 17.79 -0.29 30.12
N THR A 26 18.94 -0.95 30.22
CA THR A 26 20.23 -0.26 30.38
C THR A 26 20.57 0.56 29.13
N LEU A 27 21.50 1.51 29.25
CA LEU A 27 21.92 2.32 28.10
C LEU A 27 22.45 1.45 26.94
N THR A 28 23.26 0.42 27.26
CA THR A 28 23.81 -0.50 26.25
C THR A 28 22.71 -1.28 25.54
N GLN A 29 21.70 -1.75 26.27
CA GLN A 29 20.56 -2.45 25.69
C GLN A 29 19.74 -1.54 24.77
N ARG A 30 19.54 -0.28 25.18
CA ARG A 30 18.84 0.73 24.36
C ARG A 30 19.59 1.03 23.06
N LYS A 31 20.93 1.12 23.10
CA LYS A 31 21.76 1.29 21.89
C LYS A 31 21.58 0.15 20.89
N ARG A 32 21.70 -1.09 21.37
CA ARG A 32 21.48 -2.29 20.52
C ARG A 32 20.07 -2.34 19.94
N PHE A 33 19.07 -1.96 20.74
CA PHE A 33 17.69 -1.88 20.26
C PHE A 33 17.55 -0.85 19.13
N ALA A 34 18.14 0.34 19.30
CA ALA A 34 18.12 1.38 18.27
C ALA A 34 18.79 0.92 16.97
N GLU A 35 19.93 0.23 17.05
CA GLU A 35 20.62 -0.33 15.87
C GLU A 35 19.71 -1.29 15.09
N VAL A 36 19.08 -2.24 15.79
CA VAL A 36 18.15 -3.20 15.16
C VAL A 36 16.91 -2.50 14.59
N ALA A 37 16.38 -1.51 15.30
CA ALA A 37 15.22 -0.74 14.85
C ALA A 37 15.54 0.05 13.57
N ASN A 38 16.71 0.68 13.50
CA ASN A 38 17.16 1.40 12.31
C ASN A 38 17.31 0.47 11.11
N TRP A 39 17.93 -0.70 11.27
CA TRP A 39 18.02 -1.70 10.20
C TRP A 39 16.66 -2.22 9.74
N ALA A 40 15.72 -2.37 10.66
CA ALA A 40 14.36 -2.78 10.32
C ALA A 40 13.64 -1.70 9.49
N GLU A 41 13.87 -0.42 9.80
CA GLU A 41 13.34 0.72 9.06
C GLU A 41 13.96 0.84 7.67
N GLU A 42 15.29 0.73 7.55
CA GLU A 42 15.97 0.69 6.23
C GLU A 42 15.37 -0.39 5.32
N ARG A 43 15.14 -1.60 5.87
CA ARG A 43 14.47 -2.68 5.12
C ARG A 43 13.05 -2.34 4.73
N ARG A 44 12.34 -1.55 5.53
CA ARG A 44 10.98 -1.10 5.24
C ARG A 44 10.98 -0.07 4.11
N GLU A 45 11.87 0.92 4.18
CA GLU A 45 12.05 1.94 3.15
C GLU A 45 12.36 1.31 1.79
N ILE A 46 13.26 0.31 1.76
CA ILE A 46 13.58 -0.43 0.54
C ILE A 46 12.32 -1.09 -0.04
N ARG A 47 11.53 -1.79 0.78
CA ARG A 47 10.29 -2.43 0.32
C ARG A 47 9.27 -1.41 -0.20
N GLU A 48 9.16 -0.27 0.47
CA GLU A 48 8.25 0.80 0.07
C GLU A 48 8.67 1.42 -1.25
N HIS A 49 9.97 1.70 -1.44
CA HIS A 49 10.52 2.18 -2.69
C HIS A 49 10.21 1.24 -3.87
N TYR A 50 10.39 -0.08 -3.68
CA TYR A 50 10.02 -1.05 -4.72
C TYR A 50 8.52 -1.10 -4.99
N ARG A 51 7.68 -1.01 -3.95
CA ARG A 51 6.22 -0.95 -4.11
C ARG A 51 5.81 0.27 -4.92
N GLN A 52 6.28 1.45 -4.56
CA GLN A 52 5.98 2.70 -5.28
C GLN A 52 6.43 2.61 -6.74
N ARG A 53 7.59 2.01 -7.01
CA ARG A 53 8.07 1.80 -8.39
C ARG A 53 7.17 0.85 -9.18
N ALA A 54 6.68 -0.21 -8.55
CA ALA A 54 5.74 -1.14 -9.17
C ALA A 54 4.37 -0.48 -9.45
N GLU A 55 3.86 0.31 -8.52
CA GLU A 55 2.61 1.07 -8.68
C GLU A 55 2.72 2.10 -9.82
N LYS A 56 3.81 2.87 -9.89
CA LYS A 56 4.07 3.79 -11.00
C LYS A 56 4.16 3.06 -12.35
N LYS A 57 4.79 1.88 -12.39
CA LYS A 57 4.85 1.05 -13.61
C LYS A 57 3.45 0.56 -14.01
N ALA A 58 2.63 0.14 -13.05
CA ALA A 58 1.26 -0.30 -13.30
C ALA A 58 0.37 0.85 -13.79
N GLN A 59 0.51 2.06 -13.23
CA GLN A 59 -0.19 3.25 -13.70
C GLN A 59 0.22 3.62 -15.13
N ASN A 60 1.52 3.59 -15.45
CA ASN A 60 1.98 3.84 -16.82
C ASN A 60 1.46 2.78 -17.80
N LEU A 61 1.40 1.50 -17.41
CA LEU A 61 0.81 0.43 -18.25
C LEU A 61 -0.71 0.58 -18.41
N GLY A 62 -1.42 1.06 -17.39
CA GLY A 62 -2.85 1.37 -17.47
C GLY A 62 -3.17 2.65 -18.26
N GLN A 63 -2.19 3.55 -18.42
CA GLN A 63 -2.29 4.74 -19.27
C GLN A 63 -1.94 4.48 -20.74
N ILE A 64 -1.31 3.34 -21.07
CA ILE A 64 -1.30 2.85 -22.45
C ILE A 64 -2.74 2.43 -22.74
N GLN A 65 -3.51 3.39 -23.28
CA GLN A 65 -4.88 3.20 -23.68
C GLN A 65 -5.01 1.86 -24.39
N ALA A 66 -5.88 1.00 -23.87
CA ALA A 66 -6.19 -0.28 -24.48
C ALA A 66 -6.47 -0.02 -25.96
N ALA A 67 -5.60 -0.53 -26.83
CA ALA A 67 -5.81 -0.40 -28.26
C ALA A 67 -7.23 -0.91 -28.57
N PRO A 68 -8.03 -0.17 -29.36
CA PRO A 68 -9.42 -0.54 -29.58
C PRO A 68 -9.45 -1.97 -30.13
N SER A 69 -10.28 -2.80 -29.50
CA SER A 69 -10.42 -4.20 -29.90
C SER A 69 -10.83 -4.29 -31.37
N LEU A 70 -10.52 -5.41 -32.03
CA LEU A 70 -10.89 -5.60 -33.44
C LEU A 70 -12.38 -5.31 -33.70
N PHE A 71 -13.25 -5.71 -32.78
CA PHE A 71 -14.68 -5.40 -32.83
C PHE A 71 -15.00 -3.91 -32.75
N GLN A 72 -14.31 -3.14 -31.90
CA GLN A 72 -14.48 -1.68 -31.85
C GLN A 72 -14.03 -1.03 -33.16
N ARG A 73 -12.95 -1.52 -33.78
CA ARG A 73 -12.48 -1.02 -35.08
C ARG A 73 -13.49 -1.30 -36.21
N ILE A 74 -14.05 -2.50 -36.24
CA ILE A 74 -15.09 -2.88 -37.20
C ILE A 74 -16.33 -2.00 -37.03
N LYS A 75 -16.77 -1.78 -35.78
CA LYS A 75 -17.91 -0.91 -35.48
C LYS A 75 -17.71 0.52 -35.99
N ILE A 76 -16.54 1.12 -35.72
CA ILE A 76 -16.21 2.48 -36.20
C ILE A 76 -16.27 2.56 -37.73
N PHE A 77 -15.77 1.52 -38.41
CA PHE A 77 -15.82 1.46 -39.88
C PHE A 77 -17.25 1.38 -40.41
N CYS A 78 -18.11 0.55 -39.80
CA CYS A 78 -19.51 0.45 -40.16
C CYS A 78 -20.28 1.76 -39.89
N ASP A 79 -20.02 2.43 -38.76
CA ASP A 79 -20.66 3.70 -38.44
C ASP A 79 -20.23 4.83 -39.42
N GLN A 80 -18.99 4.79 -39.93
CA GLN A 80 -18.51 5.71 -40.96
C GLN A 80 -19.15 5.46 -42.31
N THR A 81 -19.31 4.20 -42.73
CA THR A 81 -19.93 3.89 -44.03
C THR A 81 -21.42 4.24 -44.07
N ILE A 82 -22.13 4.09 -42.96
CA ILE A 82 -23.55 4.48 -42.86
C ILE A 82 -23.71 6.01 -43.02
N LYS A 83 -22.82 6.82 -42.43
CA LYS A 83 -22.87 8.29 -42.53
C LYS A 83 -22.51 8.85 -43.91
N LEU A 84 -21.84 8.06 -44.75
CA LEU A 84 -21.47 8.46 -46.12
C LEU A 84 -22.58 8.17 -47.14
N MET A 85 -23.59 7.38 -46.76
CA MET A 85 -24.64 6.86 -47.65
C MET A 85 -26.04 7.44 -47.34
N GLY A 86 -26.17 8.32 -46.34
CA GLY A 86 -27.41 9.02 -45.99
C GLY A 86 -27.21 10.52 -45.98
#